data_AF-A0A3M1V5J3-F1
#
_entry.id   AF-A0A3M1V5J3-F1
#
_cell.length_a   1.000
_cell.length_b   1.000
_cell.length_c   1.000
_cell.angle_alpha   90.00
_cell.angle_beta   90.00
_cell.angle_gamma   90.00
#
_symmetry.space_group_name_H-M   'P 1'
#
loop_
_entity.id
_entity.type
_entity.pdbx_description
1 polymer ?
#
loop_
_entity_poly.entity_id
_entity_poly.type
_entity_poly.pdbx_seq_one_letter_code
_entity_poly.pdbx_strand_id
1 'polypeptide(L)'
;FLHGLPEGILATCTWGARGAWGRDGQGRILHQPALAPPRVVDTLGAGDVFNAGMLHGLARRWSMAEALAFASRLASESCGREGIALDD
;
A
#
# COMPACT_ATOMS: atom_id res chain seq x y z
N PHE A 1 12.24 7.26 9.66
CA PHE A 1 11.15 6.50 10.29
C PHE A 1 11.41 5.00 10.22
N LEU A 2 11.29 4.34 9.06
CA LEU A 2 11.42 2.86 8.98
C LEU A 2 12.80 2.30 9.36
N HIS A 3 13.89 3.03 9.12
CA HIS A 3 15.24 2.62 9.51
C HIS A 3 15.42 2.44 11.04
N GLY A 4 14.61 3.10 11.86
CA GLY A 4 14.73 3.04 13.31
C GLY A 4 13.99 1.88 13.97
N LEU A 5 13.33 1.01 13.18
CA LEU A 5 12.58 -0.13 13.71
C LEU A 5 13.51 -1.32 14.02
N PRO A 6 13.20 -2.12 15.08
CA PRO A 6 13.95 -3.34 15.38
C PRO A 6 14.00 -4.35 14.22
N GLU A 7 15.01 -5.20 14.18
CA GLU A 7 15.07 -6.34 13.25
C GLU A 7 13.86 -7.28 13.41
N GLY A 8 13.51 -8.01 12.34
CA GLY A 8 12.36 -8.92 12.33
C GLY A 8 10.99 -8.25 12.21
N ILE A 9 10.90 -6.92 12.33
CA ILE A 9 9.65 -6.18 12.18
C ILE A 9 9.32 -5.90 10.71
N LEU A 10 8.17 -6.38 10.27
CA LEU A 10 7.51 -5.93 9.04
C LEU A 10 6.79 -4.62 9.30
N ALA A 11 7.00 -3.62 8.44
CA ALA A 11 6.32 -2.34 8.58
C ALA A 11 6.08 -1.69 7.22
N THR A 12 5.02 -0.88 7.13
CA THR A 12 4.71 -0.07 5.96
C THR A 12 4.38 1.37 6.36
N CYS A 13 4.63 2.32 5.45
CA CYS A 13 4.29 3.73 5.63
C CYS A 13 3.79 4.29 4.30
N THR A 14 2.52 4.70 4.24
CA THR A 14 1.93 5.37 3.08
C THR A 14 2.21 6.86 3.14
N TRP A 15 2.37 7.51 1.98
CA TRP A 15 2.77 8.91 1.88
C TRP A 15 2.04 9.66 0.75
N GLY A 16 0.76 9.31 0.56
CA GLY A 16 -0.12 9.90 -0.45
C GLY A 16 0.44 9.75 -1.87
N ALA A 17 0.48 10.86 -2.63
CA ALA A 17 0.98 10.87 -4.02
C ALA A 17 2.47 10.46 -4.16
N ARG A 18 3.23 10.39 -3.06
CA ARG A 18 4.61 9.87 -3.07
C ARG A 18 4.69 8.34 -2.96
N GLY A 19 3.55 7.66 -2.89
CA GLY A 19 3.47 6.21 -2.80
C GLY A 19 3.59 5.68 -1.38
N ALA A 20 4.21 4.52 -1.23
CA ALA A 20 4.36 3.83 0.03
C ALA A 20 5.76 3.21 0.17
N TRP A 21 6.20 3.09 1.41
CA TRP A 21 7.42 2.39 1.78
C TRP A 21 7.09 1.13 2.56
N GLY A 22 7.87 0.08 2.35
CA GLY A 22 7.82 -1.15 3.12
C GLY A 22 9.19 -1.49 3.70
N ARG A 23 9.22 -2.14 4.86
CA ARG A 23 10.41 -2.76 5.45
C ARG A 23 10.12 -4.24 5.69
N ASP A 24 10.97 -5.11 5.16
CA ASP A 24 10.86 -6.55 5.42
C ASP A 24 11.60 -6.99 6.70
N GLY A 25 11.49 -8.27 7.05
CA GLY A 25 12.07 -8.82 8.28
C GLY A 25 13.60 -8.77 8.31
N GLN A 26 14.23 -8.68 7.13
CA GLN A 26 15.67 -8.51 6.94
C GLN A 26 16.09 -7.03 7.01
N GLY A 27 15.13 -6.12 7.23
CA GLY A 27 15.37 -4.69 7.32
C GLY A 27 15.55 -3.99 5.97
N ARG A 28 15.33 -4.69 4.84
CA ARG A 28 15.39 -4.06 3.51
C ARG A 28 14.21 -3.11 3.36
N ILE A 29 14.49 -1.90 2.90
CA ILE A 29 13.48 -0.88 2.64
C ILE A 29 13.18 -0.86 1.14
N LEU A 30 11.88 -0.89 0.85
CA LEU A 30 11.31 -0.87 -0.48
C LEU A 30 10.48 0.40 -0.61
N HIS A 31 10.55 1.03 -1.78
CA HIS A 31 9.69 2.16 -2.13
C HIS A 31 8.86 1.76 -3.34
N GLN A 32 7.56 1.97 -3.24
CA GLN A 32 6.61 1.82 -4.32
C GLN A 32 5.98 3.19 -4.60
N PRO A 33 6.25 3.83 -5.75
CA PRO A 33 5.58 5.06 -6.12
C PRO A 33 4.08 4.85 -6.30
N ALA A 34 3.28 5.89 -6.02
CA ALA A 34 1.85 5.87 -6.26
C ALA A 34 1.57 5.79 -7.77
N LEU A 35 0.53 5.05 -8.14
CA LEU A 35 0.06 4.95 -9.52
C LEU A 35 -1.19 5.82 -9.65
N ALA A 36 -0.99 7.14 -9.75
CA ALA A 36 -2.10 8.09 -9.72
C ALA A 36 -3.15 7.76 -10.79
N PRO A 37 -4.45 7.77 -10.44
CA PRO A 37 -5.51 7.62 -11.43
C PRO A 37 -5.50 8.83 -12.39
N PRO A 38 -6.10 8.71 -13.59
CA PRO A 38 -6.19 9.84 -14.53
C PRO A 38 -6.83 11.09 -13.92
N ARG A 39 -7.75 10.88 -12.96
CA ARG A 39 -8.36 11.93 -12.15
C ARG A 39 -8.61 11.37 -10.75
N VAL A 40 -8.24 12.14 -9.72
CA VAL A 40 -8.61 11.85 -8.32
C VAL A 40 -10.04 12.34 -8.10
N VAL A 41 -10.89 11.46 -7.59
CA VAL A 41 -12.33 11.69 -7.38
C VAL A 41 -12.63 11.73 -5.88
N ASP A 42 -12.27 10.70 -5.14
CA ASP A 42 -12.46 10.59 -3.68
C ASP A 42 -11.29 9.85 -3.04
N THR A 43 -10.64 10.43 -2.03
CA THR A 43 -9.51 9.79 -1.33
C THR A 43 -9.91 9.10 -0.04
N LEU A 44 -11.19 9.15 0.34
CA LEU A 44 -11.69 8.58 1.58
C LEU A 44 -11.40 7.08 1.63
N GLY A 45 -10.77 6.64 2.73
CA GLY A 45 -10.46 5.22 2.94
C GLY A 45 -9.32 4.65 2.09
N ALA A 46 -8.62 5.44 1.25
CA ALA A 46 -7.51 4.93 0.43
C ALA A 46 -6.39 4.26 1.27
N GLY A 47 -6.14 4.76 2.49
CA GLY A 47 -5.21 4.13 3.44
C GLY A 47 -5.71 2.77 3.96
N ASP A 48 -7.02 2.63 4.18
CA ASP A 48 -7.63 1.38 4.61
C ASP A 48 -7.62 0.35 3.46
N VAL A 49 -7.88 0.79 2.23
CA VAL A 49 -7.73 -0.01 1.02
C VAL A 49 -6.28 -0.50 0.85
N PHE A 50 -5.29 0.37 1.10
CA PHE A 50 -3.88 -0.03 1.12
C PHE A 50 -3.62 -1.11 2.17
N ASN A 51 -4.09 -0.92 3.40
CA ASN A 51 -3.92 -1.89 4.48
C ASN A 51 -4.57 -3.24 4.14
N ALA A 52 -5.77 -3.23 3.57
CA ALA A 52 -6.45 -4.42 3.08
C ALA A 52 -5.66 -5.12 1.97
N GLY A 53 -5.09 -4.37 1.03
CA GLY A 53 -4.22 -4.89 -0.03
C GLY A 53 -2.94 -5.54 0.52
N MET A 54 -2.32 -4.94 1.54
CA MET A 54 -1.14 -5.51 2.21
C MET A 54 -1.49 -6.83 2.90
N LEU A 55 -2.57 -6.85 3.69
CA LEU A 55 -3.04 -8.06 4.36
C LEU A 55 -3.39 -9.17 3.37
N HIS A 56 -4.04 -8.82 2.26
CA HIS A 56 -4.38 -9.77 1.19
C HIS A 56 -3.13 -10.43 0.59
N GLY A 57 -2.10 -9.65 0.27
CA GLY A 57 -0.85 -10.15 -0.29
C GLY A 57 -0.07 -11.02 0.71
N LEU A 58 0.06 -10.55 1.96
CA LEU A 58 0.74 -11.29 3.02
C LEU A 58 0.02 -12.61 3.35
N ALA A 59 -1.31 -12.63 3.38
CA ALA A 59 -2.10 -13.86 3.56
C ALA A 59 -1.88 -14.88 2.44
N ARG A 60 -1.57 -14.41 1.22
CA ARG A 60 -1.20 -15.25 0.06
C ARG A 60 0.29 -15.61 0.01
N ARG A 61 1.05 -15.25 1.05
CA ARG A 61 2.51 -15.46 1.14
C ARG A 61 3.30 -14.77 0.02
N TRP A 62 2.77 -13.68 -0.52
CA TRP A 62 3.54 -12.82 -1.42
C TRP A 62 4.73 -12.20 -0.67
N SER A 63 5.78 -11.87 -1.42
CA SER A 63 6.87 -11.07 -0.90
C SER A 63 6.38 -9.67 -0.49
N MET A 64 7.15 -8.99 0.37
CA MET A 64 6.87 -7.61 0.75
C MET A 64 6.77 -6.69 -0.49
N ALA A 65 7.61 -6.91 -1.51
CA ALA A 65 7.59 -6.12 -2.73
C ALA A 65 6.29 -6.31 -3.54
N GLU A 66 5.85 -7.56 -3.71
CA GLU A 66 4.60 -7.89 -4.41
C GLU A 66 3.38 -7.35 -3.67
N ALA A 67 3.32 -7.53 -2.34
CA ALA A 67 2.23 -7.01 -1.51
C ALA A 67 2.18 -5.47 -1.54
N LEU A 68 3.34 -4.81 -1.43
CA LEU A 68 3.45 -3.34 -1.46
C LEU A 68 3.01 -2.76 -2.82
N ALA A 69 3.44 -3.39 -3.92
CA ALA A 69 3.02 -3.01 -5.27
C ALA A 69 1.50 -3.15 -5.46
N PHE A 70 0.94 -4.28 -5.05
CA PHE A 70 -0.49 -4.53 -5.14
C PHE A 70 -1.30 -3.54 -4.30
N ALA A 71 -0.94 -3.36 -3.03
CA ALA A 71 -1.62 -2.46 -2.10
C ALA A 71 -1.58 -1.00 -2.59
N SER A 72 -0.43 -0.55 -3.09
CA SER A 72 -0.27 0.80 -3.63
C SER A 72 -1.13 1.01 -4.88
N ARG A 73 -1.20 0.02 -5.77
CA ARG A 73 -2.06 0.09 -6.95
C ARG A 73 -3.54 0.15 -6.55
N LEU A 74 -3.98 -0.76 -5.69
CA LEU A 74 -5.37 -0.87 -5.25
C LEU A 74 -5.85 0.43 -4.59
N ALA A 75 -5.04 1.02 -3.70
CA ALA A 75 -5.35 2.29 -3.06
C ALA A 75 -5.35 3.48 -4.03
N SER A 76 -4.51 3.45 -5.06
CA SER A 76 -4.51 4.50 -6.08
C SER A 76 -5.72 4.40 -7.01
N GLU A 77 -6.15 3.17 -7.33
CA GLU A 77 -7.35 2.91 -8.13
C GLU A 77 -8.63 3.32 -7.39
N SER A 78 -8.71 3.09 -6.07
CA SER A 78 -9.86 3.54 -5.27
C SER A 78 -9.99 5.07 -5.30
N CYS A 79 -8.86 5.79 -5.32
CA CYS A 79 -8.87 7.25 -5.41
C CYS A 79 -9.52 7.81 -6.68
N GLY A 80 -9.72 6.99 -7.72
CA GLY A 80 -10.32 7.37 -8.99
C GLY A 80 -11.84 7.18 -9.08
N ARG A 81 -12.50 6.78 -7.98
CA ARG A 81 -13.94 6.45 -7.93
C ARG A 81 -14.58 7.11 -6.72
N GLU A 82 -15.91 7.15 -6.64
CA GLU A 82 -16.62 7.59 -5.44
C GLU A 82 -16.75 6.43 -4.43
N GLY A 83 -16.32 6.67 -3.18
CA GLY A 83 -16.38 5.68 -2.12
C GLY A 83 -15.59 4.38 -2.38
N ILE A 84 -15.87 3.36 -1.56
CA ILE A 84 -15.33 2.00 -1.70
C ILE A 84 -16.49 1.11 -2.14
N ALA A 85 -16.76 1.10 -3.44
CA ALA A 85 -17.77 0.21 -4.01
C ALA A 85 -17.18 -1.21 -4.18
N LEU A 86 -17.92 -2.21 -3.73
CA LEU A 86 -17.86 -3.54 -4.33
C LEU A 86 -18.88 -3.45 -5.47
N ASP A 87 -18.40 -3.54 -6.71
CA ASP A 87 -19.32 -3.68 -7.83
C ASP A 87 -20.06 -5.02 -7.61
N ASP A 88 -21.39 -4.99 -7.55
CA ASP A 88 -22.25 -6.18 -7.47
C ASP A 88 -22.15 -7.04 -8.75
#